data_AF-A0A654ZP44-F1
#
_entry.id   AF-A0A654ZP44-F1
#
_cell.length_a   1.000
_cell.length_b   1.000
_cell.length_c   1.000
_cell.angle_alpha   90.00
_cell.angle_beta   90.00
_cell.angle_gamma   90.00
#
_symmetry.space_group_name_H-M   'P 1'
#
loop_
_entity.id
_entity.type
_entity.pdbx_description
1 polymer ?
#
loop_
_entity_poly.entity_id
_entity_poly.type
_entity_poly.pdbx_seq_one_letter_code
_entity_poly.pdbx_strand_id
1 'polypeptide(L)' 'MLNTDATIYHGSGIGNLGGVDATDDPWHGRPASAVLVLPPTSALWLTPA' A
#
# COMPACT_ATOMS: atom_id res chain seq x y z
N MET A 1 -3.77 10.00 -0.92
CA MET A 1 -3.77 8.53 -0.78
C MET A 1 -4.85 7.91 -1.66
N LEU A 2 -4.64 6.70 -2.18
CA LEU A 2 -5.59 5.97 -3.04
C LEU A 2 -5.39 4.45 -2.93
N ASN A 3 -6.49 3.69 -2.94
CA ASN A 3 -6.54 2.27 -3.27
C ASN A 3 -7.68 2.03 -4.27
N THR A 4 -7.38 1.61 -5.49
CA THR A 4 -8.41 1.40 -6.53
C THR A 4 -9.24 0.12 -6.32
N ASP A 5 -8.80 -0.81 -5.46
CA ASP A 5 -9.55 -2.03 -5.13
C ASP A 5 -10.51 -1.84 -3.94
N ALA A 6 -10.65 -0.61 -3.42
CA ALA A 6 -11.59 -0.33 -2.33
C ALA A 6 -13.04 -0.68 -2.71
N THR A 7 -13.83 -1.14 -1.73
CA THR A 7 -15.22 -1.56 -1.95
C THR A 7 -16.13 -0.43 -2.44
N ILE A 8 -15.80 0.83 -2.12
CA ILE A 8 -16.50 2.02 -2.64
C ILE A 8 -16.38 2.19 -4.16
N TYR A 9 -15.35 1.57 -4.76
CA TYR A 9 -15.16 1.49 -6.20
C TYR A 9 -15.63 0.13 -6.78
N HIS A 10 -16.34 -0.66 -5.97
CA HIS A 10 -16.74 -2.05 -6.28
C HIS A 10 -15.57 -3.01 -6.52
N GLY A 11 -14.39 -2.71 -5.94
CA GLY A 11 -13.28 -3.65 -5.87
C GLY A 11 -13.49 -4.73 -4.81
N SER A 12 -12.51 -5.64 -4.67
CA SER A 12 -12.59 -6.77 -3.74
C SER A 12 -12.39 -6.37 -2.27
N GLY A 13 -11.92 -5.15 -2.01
CA GLY A 13 -11.66 -4.62 -0.68
C GLY A 13 -10.31 -5.05 -0.10
N ILE A 14 -9.44 -5.66 -0.90
CA ILE A 14 -8.09 -6.03 -0.45
C ILE A 14 -7.26 -4.75 -0.31
N GLY A 15 -6.43 -4.68 0.73
CA GLY A 15 -5.57 -3.52 0.96
C GLY A 15 -4.85 -3.59 2.30
N ASN A 16 -4.34 -2.44 2.72
CA ASN A 16 -3.44 -2.32 3.87
C ASN A 16 -4.10 -1.59 5.06
N LEU A 17 -5.42 -1.72 5.22
CA LEU A 17 -6.17 -1.15 6.36
C LEU A 17 -5.91 0.35 6.62
N GLY A 18 -5.59 1.12 5.59
CA GLY A 18 -5.37 2.57 5.66
C GLY A 18 -3.92 3.03 5.67
N GLY A 19 -2.92 2.17 5.91
CA GLY A 19 -1.52 2.59 5.93
C GLY A 19 -0.56 1.43 6.16
N VAL A 20 0.74 1.71 6.04
CA VAL A 20 1.80 0.74 6.35
C VAL A 20 2.94 1.45 7.07
N ASP A 21 3.58 0.74 7.98
CA ASP A 21 4.75 1.25 8.69
C ASP A 21 6.01 0.92 7.88
N ALA A 22 6.76 1.97 7.52
CA ALA A 22 8.11 1.81 6.99
C ALA A 22 9.09 1.62 8.15
N THR A 23 9.96 0.63 8.03
CA THR A 23 11.03 0.31 8.97
C THR A 23 12.39 0.65 8.34
N ASP A 24 13.43 0.73 9.16
CA ASP A 24 14.81 1.02 8.72
C ASP A 24 15.48 -0.17 8.00
N ASP A 25 14.71 -1.13 7.49
CA ASP A 25 15.18 -2.26 6.71
C ASP A 25 15.40 -1.83 5.24
N PRO A 26 16.64 -1.79 4.73
CA PRO A 26 16.91 -1.30 3.38
C PRO A 26 16.42 -2.28 2.31
N TRP A 27 15.77 -1.76 1.27
CA TRP A 27 15.27 -2.56 0.15
C TRP A 27 15.25 -1.76 -1.16
N HIS A 28 15.50 -2.42 -2.29
CA HIS A 28 15.58 -1.79 -3.63
C HIS A 28 16.44 -0.49 -3.69
N GLY A 29 17.54 -0.43 -2.92
CA GLY A 29 18.44 0.72 -2.88
C GLY A 29 17.89 1.94 -2.12
N ARG A 30 16.82 1.77 -1.32
CA ARG A 30 16.26 2.79 -0.42
C ARG A 30 16.61 2.47 1.04
N PRO A 31 16.72 3.48 1.92
CA PRO A 31 17.12 3.29 3.31
C PRO A 31 16.06 2.66 4.20
N ALA A 32 14.79 2.73 3.80
CA ALA A 32 13.65 2.20 4.55
C ALA A 32 12.72 1.43 3.61
N SER A 33 11.97 0.48 4.15
CA SER A 33 10.99 -0.32 3.40
C SER A 33 9.79 -0.68 4.26
N ALA A 34 8.68 -1.07 3.62
CA ALA A 34 7.47 -1.50 4.28
C ALA A 34 6.96 -2.78 3.62
N VAL A 35 6.39 -3.67 4.43
CA VAL A 35 5.67 -4.85 3.93
C VAL A 35 4.22 -4.45 3.67
N LEU A 36 3.69 -4.80 2.49
CA LEU A 36 2.33 -4.44 2.11
C LEU A 36 1.70 -5.51 1.21
N VAL A 37 0.37 -5.55 1.22
CA VAL A 37 -0.46 -6.33 0.30
C VAL A 37 -0.77 -5.51 -0.94
N LEU A 38 -0.48 -6.08 -2.11
CA LEU A 38 -0.85 -5.53 -3.41
C LEU A 38 -2.11 -6.24 -3.93
N PRO A 39 -3.27 -5.56 -4.02
CA PRO A 39 -4.47 -6.15 -4.60
C PRO A 39 -4.28 -6.46 -6.10
N PRO A 40 -4.92 -7.51 -6.64
CA PRO A 40 -4.82 -7.87 -8.04
C PRO A 40 -5.38 -6.75 -8.95
N THR A 41 -4.66 -6.44 -10.04
CA THR A 41 -5.08 -5.43 -11.04
C THR A 41 -5.45 -4.07 -10.41
N SER A 42 -4.68 -3.63 -9.42
CA SER A 42 -4.95 -2.40 -8.67
C SER A 42 -3.78 -1.42 -8.68
N ALA A 43 -4.05 -0.18 -8.26
CA ALA A 43 -3.05 0.84 -7.99
C ALA A 43 -3.21 1.39 -6.57
N LEU A 44 -2.06 1.56 -5.88
CA LEU A 44 -1.97 2.15 -4.55
C LEU A 44 -1.11 3.41 -4.58
N TRP A 45 -1.61 4.52 -4.02
CA TRP A 45 -0.81 5.74 -3.77
C TRP A 45 -0.74 6.02 -2.27
N LEU A 46 0.48 6.09 -1.75
CA LEU A 46 0.79 6.34 -0.34
C LEU A 46 1.47 7.71 -0.19
N THR A 47 1.26 8.35 0.95
CA THR A 47 1.95 9.59 1.36
C THR A 47 2.39 9.44 2.80
N PRO A 48 3.47 10.12 3.25
CA PRO A 48 3.75 10.25 4.67
C PRO A 48 2.53 10.79 5.43
N ALA A 49 2.38 10.38 6.68
CA ALA A 49 1.33 10.87 7.57
C ALA A 49 1.51 12.37 7.89
#